data_AF-A0A1X7TUS9-F1
#
_entry.id   AF-A0A1X7TUS9-F1
#
_cell.length_a   1.000
_cell.length_b   1.000
_cell.length_c   1.000
_cell.angle_alpha   90.00
_cell.angle_beta   90.00
_cell.angle_gamma   90.00
#
_symmetry.space_group_name_H-M   'P 1'
#
loop_
_entity.id
_entity.type
_entity.pdbx_description
1 polymer ?
#
loop_
_entity_poly.entity_id
_entity_poly.type
_entity_poly.pdbx_seq_one_letter_code
_entity_poly.pdbx_strand_id
1 'polypeptide(L)'
;ICKKLFLFVYSIRNGTYKNLRRHFLQNGIKPRVHGNTGRIPCHAVSVEGIKDVVAFLENYAEDYTILLPGRIPGVRDYGKAKLLPSSVS
;
A
#
# COMPACT_ATOMS: atom_id res chain seq x y z
N ILE A 1 22.98 -27.30 10.71
CA ILE A 1 21.51 -27.13 10.83
C ILE A 1 20.84 -27.93 9.71
N CYS A 2 19.94 -28.86 10.01
CA CYS A 2 19.22 -29.57 8.95
C CYS A 2 18.09 -28.70 8.37
N LYS A 3 17.65 -29.00 7.14
CA LYS A 3 16.60 -28.22 6.47
C LYS A 3 15.32 -28.12 7.31
N LYS A 4 14.87 -29.21 7.94
CA LYS A 4 13.65 -29.22 8.76
C LYS A 4 13.75 -28.24 9.93
N LEU A 5 14.87 -28.28 10.67
CA LEU A 5 15.13 -27.38 11.79
C LEU A 5 15.20 -25.92 11.33
N PHE A 6 15.87 -25.65 10.20
CA PHE A 6 15.94 -24.31 9.64
C PHE A 6 14.54 -23.74 9.31
N LEU A 7 13.70 -24.52 8.61
CA LEU A 7 12.35 -24.08 8.26
C LEU A 7 11.48 -23.85 9.50
N PHE A 8 11.64 -24.69 10.53
CA PHE A 8 10.94 -24.55 11.80
C PHE A 8 11.35 -23.29 12.56
N VAL A 9 12.65 -23.10 12.79
CA VAL A 9 13.19 -21.95 13.56
C VAL A 9 12.80 -20.61 12.93
N TYR A 10 12.83 -20.52 11.59
CA TYR A 10 12.53 -19.28 10.88
C TYR A 10 11.08 -19.19 10.40
N SER A 11 10.23 -20.18 10.69
CA SER A 11 8.84 -20.26 10.20
C SER A 11 8.70 -20.05 8.68
N ILE A 12 9.63 -20.62 7.91
CA ILE A 12 9.70 -20.42 6.45
C ILE A 12 9.05 -21.60 5.73
N ARG A 13 8.16 -21.29 4.78
CA ARG A 13 7.59 -22.29 3.87
C ARG A 13 8.66 -22.86 2.93
N ASN A 14 8.55 -24.16 2.59
CA ASN A 14 9.50 -24.83 1.69
C ASN A 14 9.68 -24.12 0.33
N GLY A 15 8.60 -23.52 -0.22
CA GLY A 15 8.67 -22.72 -1.45
C GLY A 15 9.54 -21.47 -1.30
N THR A 16 9.37 -20.74 -0.19
CA THR A 16 10.18 -19.57 0.14
C THR A 16 11.66 -19.96 0.30
N TYR A 17 11.96 -21.08 0.95
CA TYR A 17 13.32 -21.59 1.05
C TYR A 17 13.95 -21.93 -0.30
N LYS A 18 13.22 -22.61 -1.20
CA LYS A 18 13.71 -22.91 -2.56
C LYS A 18 14.04 -21.62 -3.32
N ASN A 19 13.19 -20.60 -3.18
CA ASN A 19 13.41 -19.29 -3.81
C ASN A 19 14.62 -18.55 -3.23
N LEU A 20 14.79 -18.57 -1.90
CA LEU A 20 15.94 -17.97 -1.23
C LEU A 20 17.25 -18.66 -1.62
N ARG A 21 17.28 -20.00 -1.63
CA ARG A 21 18.45 -20.77 -2.07
C ARG A 21 18.82 -20.45 -3.52
N ARG A 22 17.83 -20.42 -4.43
CA ARG A 22 18.05 -20.05 -5.84
C ARG A 22 18.64 -18.65 -5.96
N HIS A 23 18.06 -17.67 -5.27
CA HIS A 23 18.56 -16.29 -5.27
C HIS A 23 19.99 -16.20 -4.75
N PHE A 24 20.29 -16.86 -3.63
CA PHE A 24 21.62 -16.89 -3.04
C PHE A 24 22.66 -17.52 -3.99
N LEU A 25 22.33 -18.62 -4.65
CA LEU A 25 23.24 -19.25 -5.62
C LEU A 25 23.51 -18.37 -6.84
N GLN A 26 22.53 -17.56 -7.27
CA GLN A 26 22.66 -16.69 -8.45
C GLN A 26 23.33 -15.34 -8.13
N ASN A 27 23.08 -14.78 -6.95
CA ASN A 27 23.40 -13.38 -6.62
C ASN A 27 24.31 -13.20 -5.39
N GLY A 28 24.60 -14.28 -4.65
CA GLY A 28 25.29 -14.25 -3.37
C GLY A 28 24.42 -13.70 -2.23
N ILE A 29 25.08 -13.13 -1.22
CA ILE A 29 24.42 -12.46 -0.08
C ILE A 29 23.99 -11.06 -0.54
N LYS A 30 22.86 -10.99 -1.24
CA LYS A 30 22.20 -9.74 -1.62
C LYS A 30 20.75 -9.75 -1.13
N PRO A 31 20.18 -8.58 -0.76
CA PRO A 31 18.75 -8.47 -0.54
C PRO A 31 17.97 -8.83 -1.80
N ARG A 32 16.84 -9.51 -1.65
CA ARG A 32 15.91 -9.73 -2.76
C ARG A 32 15.17 -8.43 -3.04
N VAL A 33 15.27 -7.94 -4.27
CA VAL A 33 14.49 -6.81 -4.76
C VAL A 33 13.26 -7.33 -5.50
N HIS A 34 12.10 -6.69 -5.30
CA HIS A 34 10.88 -7.07 -6.00
C HIS A 34 10.99 -6.65 -7.47
N GLY A 35 10.44 -7.45 -8.40
CA GLY A 35 10.53 -7.15 -9.84
C GLY A 35 9.85 -5.84 -10.26
N ASN A 36 8.93 -5.33 -9.43
CA ASN A 36 8.26 -4.05 -9.65
C ASN A 36 8.94 -2.88 -8.92
N THR A 37 10.02 -3.10 -8.15
CA THR A 37 10.75 -2.01 -7.51
C THR A 37 11.31 -1.08 -8.59
N GLY A 38 10.94 0.20 -8.53
CA GLY A 38 11.35 1.20 -9.51
C GLY A 38 10.60 1.14 -10.85
N ARG A 39 9.63 0.24 -11.01
CA ARG A 39 8.81 0.17 -12.23
C ARG A 39 7.52 0.97 -12.06
N ILE A 40 7.28 1.89 -12.99
CA ILE A 40 6.02 2.63 -13.06
C ILE A 40 4.98 1.76 -13.80
N PRO A 41 3.78 1.55 -13.25
CA PRO A 41 2.69 0.88 -13.95
C PRO A 41 2.34 1.55 -15.29
N CYS A 42 1.90 0.78 -16.28
CA CYS A 42 1.54 1.29 -17.61
C CYS A 42 0.39 2.32 -17.59
N HIS A 43 -0.45 2.29 -16.56
CA HIS A 43 -1.57 3.21 -16.36
C HIS A 43 -1.39 4.02 -15.08
N ALA A 44 -0.15 4.31 -14.69
CA ALA A 44 0.10 5.23 -13.59
C ALA A 44 -0.38 6.63 -13.97
N VAL A 45 -1.21 7.23 -13.12
CA VAL A 45 -1.59 8.64 -13.24
C VAL A 45 -0.33 9.49 -13.07
N SER A 46 -0.19 10.53 -13.90
CA SER A 46 0.93 11.46 -13.80
C SER A 46 0.87 12.22 -12.46
N VAL A 47 2.02 12.73 -12.00
CA VAL A 47 2.06 13.55 -10.79
C VAL A 47 1.14 14.76 -10.93
N GLU A 48 1.03 15.33 -12.13
CA GLU A 48 0.11 16.44 -12.39
C GLU A 48 -1.35 16.01 -12.31
N GLY A 49 -1.71 14.87 -12.92
CA GLY A 49 -3.07 14.34 -12.79
C GLY A 49 -3.46 14.01 -11.35
N ILE A 50 -2.50 13.60 -10.51
CA ILE A 50 -2.72 13.43 -9.08
C ILE A 50 -3.04 14.78 -8.42
N LYS A 51 -2.31 15.85 -8.75
CA LYS A 51 -2.60 17.19 -8.22
C LYS A 51 -3.97 17.69 -8.67
N ASP A 52 -4.32 17.49 -9.94
CA ASP A 52 -5.61 17.89 -10.48
C ASP A 52 -6.76 17.18 -9.74
N VAL A 53 -6.62 15.87 -9.50
CA VAL A 53 -7.61 15.09 -8.73
C VAL A 53 -7.69 15.57 -7.28
N VAL A 54 -6.55 15.85 -6.63
CA VAL A 54 -6.54 16.38 -5.26
C VAL A 54 -7.24 17.74 -5.20
N ALA A 55 -6.91 18.66 -6.11
CA ALA A 55 -7.54 19.98 -6.19
C ALA A 55 -9.05 19.86 -6.44
N PHE A 56 -9.47 18.96 -7.33
CA PHE A 56 -10.87 18.68 -7.56
C PHE A 56 -11.58 18.20 -6.28
N LEU A 57 -11.00 17.23 -5.57
CA LEU A 57 -11.59 16.70 -4.33
C LEU A 57 -11.66 17.76 -3.23
N GLU A 58 -10.63 18.60 -3.10
CA GLU A 58 -10.60 19.68 -2.11
C GLU A 58 -11.68 20.73 -2.39
N ASN A 59 -11.81 21.17 -3.65
CA ASN A 59 -12.83 22.12 -4.08
C ASN A 59 -14.24 21.54 -3.91
N TYR A 60 -14.46 20.31 -4.37
CA TYR A 60 -15.75 19.64 -4.20
C TYR A 60 -16.12 19.47 -2.73
N ALA A 61 -15.15 19.12 -1.88
CA ALA A 61 -15.39 18.99 -0.46
C ALA A 61 -15.70 20.34 0.20
N GLU A 62 -15.20 21.46 -0.29
CA GLU A 62 -15.54 22.78 0.27
C GLU A 62 -17.04 23.09 0.13
N ASP A 63 -17.61 22.76 -1.04
CA ASP A 63 -19.02 23.03 -1.34
C ASP A 63 -19.98 21.98 -0.74
N TYR A 64 -19.55 20.71 -0.69
CA TYR A 64 -20.44 19.58 -0.42
C TYR A 64 -20.10 18.77 0.84
N THR A 65 -19.17 19.23 1.69
CA THR A 65 -18.85 18.52 2.94
C THR A 65 -20.06 18.48 3.88
N ILE A 66 -20.35 17.28 4.38
CA ILE A 66 -21.34 17.08 5.44
C ILE A 66 -20.62 17.16 6.78
N LEU A 67 -21.02 18.13 7.61
CA LEU A 67 -20.60 18.19 9.01
C LEU A 67 -21.50 17.25 9.82
N LEU A 68 -20.90 16.23 10.43
CA LEU A 68 -21.61 15.39 11.37
C LEU A 68 -21.60 16.03 12.76
N PRO A 69 -22.75 16.12 13.45
CA PRO A 69 -22.81 16.57 14.84
C PRO A 69 -22.33 15.44 15.77
N GLY A 70 -21.06 15.03 15.65
CA GLY A 70 -20.55 13.94 16.47
C GLY A 70 -19.24 13.34 15.99
N ARG A 71 -18.82 12.30 16.74
CA ARG A 71 -17.57 11.58 16.55
C ARG A 71 -17.68 10.59 15.39
N ILE A 72 -16.86 10.74 14.36
CA ILE A 72 -16.73 9.76 13.27
C ILE A 72 -15.93 8.54 13.77
N PRO A 73 -16.48 7.30 13.71
CA PRO A 73 -15.74 6.09 14.05
C PRO A 73 -14.51 5.90 13.14
N GLY A 74 -13.36 5.56 13.73
CA GLY A 74 -12.13 5.27 12.97
C GLY A 74 -11.34 6.49 12.49
N VAL A 75 -11.86 7.71 12.63
CA VAL A 75 -11.13 8.96 12.32
C VAL A 75 -10.57 9.54 13.62
N ARG A 76 -9.26 9.74 13.71
CA ARG A 76 -8.60 10.25 14.92
C ARG A 76 -8.61 11.79 14.99
N ASP A 77 -8.44 12.44 13.85
CA ASP A 77 -8.32 13.91 13.73
C ASP A 77 -9.53 14.48 12.98
N TYR A 78 -10.57 14.87 13.72
CA TYR A 78 -11.85 15.35 13.16
C TYR A 78 -11.71 16.62 12.33
N GLY A 79 -10.83 17.55 12.72
CA GLY A 79 -10.65 18.82 12.00
C GLY A 79 -10.00 18.68 10.61
N LYS A 80 -9.51 17.48 10.25
CA LYS A 80 -8.88 17.21 8.95
C LYS A 80 -9.70 16.30 8.04
N ALA A 81 -10.79 15.73 8.54
CA ALA A 81 -11.62 14.81 7.76
C ALA A 81 -12.80 15.57 7.13
N LYS A 82 -12.87 15.56 5.80
CA LYS A 82 -14.01 16.07 5.03
C LYS A 82 -14.86 14.88 4.57
N LEU A 83 -16.13 14.84 4.97
CA LEU A 83 -17.07 13.77 4.60
C LEU A 83 -17.85 14.17 3.35
N LEU A 84 -17.73 13.38 2.29
CA LEU A 84 -18.46 13.59 1.05
C LEU A 84 -19.76 12.77 1.02
N PRO A 85 -20.84 13.30 0.40
CA PRO A 85 -22.07 12.55 0.18
C PRO A 85 -21.80 11.36 -0.75
N SER A 86 -22.15 10.16 -0.30
CA SER A 86 -22.18 8.97 -1.16
C SER A 86 -23.61 8.75 -1.67
N SER A 87 -23.77 8.47 -2.96
CA SER A 87 -25.04 7.94 -3.46
C SER A 87 -25.28 6.56 -2.85
N VAL A 88 -26.41 6.38 -2.17
CA VAL A 88 -26.92 5.04 -1.85
C VAL A 88 -27.55 4.49 -3.12
N SER A 89 -26.80 3.66 -3.85
CA SER A 89 -27.38 2.78 -4.88
C SER A 89 -27.84 1.48 -4.25
#